data_AF-I7IHN9-F1
#
_entry.id   AF-I7IHN9-F1
#
_cell.length_a   1.000
_cell.length_b   1.000
_cell.length_c   1.000
_cell.angle_alpha   90.00
_cell.angle_beta   90.00
_cell.angle_gamma   90.00
#
_symmetry.space_group_name_H-M   'P 1'
#
loop_
_entity.id
_entity.type
_entity.pdbx_description
1 polymer ?
#
loop_
_entity_poly.entity_id
_entity_poly.type
_entity_poly.pdbx_seq_one_letter_code
_entity_poly.pdbx_strand_id
1 'polypeptide(L)'
;MSDPLDYFNKVNYNIRGFETTNQIVEYLPPIGIEKKIRFCRCWQSKKFPYCDDTHKVMNEAGDSVGPFVAIIKNEEPTTFHKLKLTNKIGNTNTPNFNINNKMTFKNAKVALAAVTALATSFYVYKLSSSIIKYKKQHTDKLSLTNQ
;
A
#
# COMPACT_ATOMS: atom_id res chain seq x y z
N MET A 1 -4.60 52.40 22.88
CA MET A 1 -4.96 51.01 22.52
C MET A 1 -3.75 50.45 21.81
N SER A 2 -3.10 49.41 22.32
CA SER A 2 -1.95 48.78 21.65
C SER A 2 -2.40 48.19 20.31
N ASP A 3 -1.48 48.15 19.34
CA ASP A 3 -1.74 47.63 18.00
C ASP A 3 -2.29 46.19 18.10
N PRO A 4 -3.47 45.87 17.52
CA PRO A 4 -3.99 44.51 17.49
C PRO A 4 -3.09 43.53 16.74
N LEU A 5 -2.03 43.96 16.05
CA LEU A 5 -1.02 43.06 15.46
C LEU A 5 0.19 42.80 16.37
N ASP A 6 0.28 43.45 17.53
CA ASP A 6 1.45 43.34 18.42
C ASP A 6 1.65 41.92 18.99
N TYR A 7 0.58 41.10 19.03
CA TYR A 7 0.67 39.68 19.44
C TYR A 7 1.46 38.80 18.47
N PHE A 8 1.57 39.19 17.20
CA PHE A 8 2.38 38.47 16.22
C PHE A 8 3.89 38.60 16.51
N ASN A 9 4.29 39.60 17.29
CA ASN A 9 5.70 39.91 17.49
C ASN A 9 6.38 39.13 18.62
N LYS A 10 5.72 38.22 19.35
CA LYS A 10 6.38 37.62 20.54
C LYS A 10 5.96 36.25 21.06
N VAL A 11 5.37 35.37 20.25
CA VAL A 11 5.14 33.98 20.69
C VAL A 11 5.80 33.00 19.72
N ASN A 12 7.00 32.55 20.07
CA ASN A 12 7.65 31.43 19.41
C ASN A 12 7.24 30.12 20.09
N TYR A 13 6.30 29.39 19.50
CA TYR A 13 5.88 28.06 19.98
C TYR A 13 6.99 27.01 19.79
N ASN A 14 7.83 27.19 18.77
CA ASN A 14 8.95 26.34 18.46
C ASN A 14 10.21 26.76 19.23
N ILE A 15 10.14 26.75 20.56
CA ILE A 15 11.27 27.07 21.44
C ILE A 15 12.43 26.07 21.29
N ARG A 16 12.18 24.90 20.70
CA ARG A 16 13.18 23.84 20.47
C ARG A 16 13.92 23.96 19.14
N GLY A 17 13.53 24.92 18.29
CA GLY A 17 14.20 25.15 17.01
C GLY A 17 14.04 24.02 16.00
N PHE A 18 12.92 23.29 16.04
CA PHE A 18 12.61 22.28 15.03
C PHE A 18 12.47 22.89 13.64
N GLU A 19 12.69 22.10 12.60
CA GLU A 19 12.43 22.53 11.22
C GLU A 19 10.95 22.88 11.02
N THR A 20 10.69 23.95 10.27
CA THR A 20 9.33 24.45 10.01
C THR A 20 8.54 23.53 9.08
N THR A 21 9.22 22.84 8.17
CA THR A 21 8.65 21.89 7.22
C THR A 21 9.13 20.49 7.51
N ASN A 22 8.21 19.54 7.66
CA ASN A 22 8.53 18.12 7.84
C ASN A 22 7.79 17.32 6.78
N GLN A 23 8.50 16.47 6.04
CA GLN A 23 7.92 15.55 5.09
C GLN A 23 7.89 14.14 5.69
N ILE A 24 6.71 13.50 5.68
CA ILE A 24 6.51 12.19 6.29
C ILE A 24 5.88 11.29 5.22
N VAL A 25 6.53 10.16 4.93
CA VAL A 25 6.06 9.18 3.96
C VAL A 25 5.67 7.92 4.72
N GLU A 26 4.42 7.50 4.57
CA GLU A 26 3.84 6.36 5.28
C GLU A 26 3.22 5.38 4.28
N TYR A 27 3.49 4.09 4.49
CA TYR A 27 2.95 3.03 3.64
C TYR A 27 1.53 2.65 4.08
N LEU A 28 0.72 2.27 3.09
CA LEU A 28 -0.63 1.77 3.29
C LEU A 28 -0.58 0.48 4.14
N PRO A 29 -1.40 0.36 5.22
CA PRO A 29 -1.46 -0.86 6.00
C PRO A 29 -2.06 -2.02 5.18
N PRO A 30 -1.90 -3.26 5.65
CA PRO A 30 -2.63 -4.39 5.08
C PRO A 30 -4.14 -4.17 5.11
N ILE A 31 -4.84 -4.86 4.22
CA ILE A 31 -6.28 -4.75 4.07
C ILE A 31 -7.01 -5.05 5.40
N GLY A 32 -7.99 -4.23 5.75
CA GLY A 32 -8.76 -4.38 6.98
C GLY A 32 -8.02 -3.99 8.27
N ILE A 33 -6.76 -3.55 8.19
CA ILE A 33 -6.01 -3.04 9.34
C ILE A 33 -5.97 -1.51 9.29
N GLU A 34 -6.27 -0.89 10.43
CA GLU A 34 -6.19 0.55 10.62
C GLU A 34 -4.82 0.94 11.20
N LYS A 35 -4.16 1.91 10.58
CA LYS A 35 -2.94 2.53 11.11
C LYS A 35 -3.24 3.95 11.59
N LYS A 36 -3.08 4.19 12.90
CA LYS A 36 -3.24 5.50 13.52
C LYS A 36 -1.87 6.17 13.70
N ILE A 37 -1.75 7.40 13.23
CA ILE A 37 -0.54 8.21 13.34
C ILE A 37 -0.90 9.52 14.04
N ARG A 38 -0.12 9.91 15.05
CA ARG A 38 -0.33 11.15 15.81
C ARG A 38 0.80 12.13 15.51
N PHE A 39 0.45 13.28 14.97
CA PHE A 39 1.36 14.37 14.69
C PHE A 39 1.30 15.44 15.77
N CYS A 40 2.46 15.90 16.20
CA CYS A 40 2.61 16.93 17.22
C CYS A 40 2.18 18.30 16.67
N ARG A 41 1.37 19.03 17.45
CA ARG A 41 1.04 20.44 17.17
C ARG A 41 1.47 21.39 18.29
N CYS A 42 1.92 20.86 19.42
CA CYS A 42 2.34 21.67 20.57
C CYS A 42 3.82 22.07 20.54
N TRP A 43 4.60 21.58 19.56
CA TRP A 43 6.04 21.83 19.42
C TRP A 43 6.93 21.40 20.60
N GLN A 44 6.38 20.68 21.59
CA GLN A 44 7.12 20.20 22.76
C GLN A 44 7.51 18.71 22.73
N SER A 45 7.06 17.97 21.70
CA SER A 45 7.39 16.55 21.56
C SER A 45 8.89 16.32 21.42
N LYS A 46 9.43 15.31 22.11
CA LYS A 46 10.81 14.83 21.92
C LYS A 46 10.96 14.05 20.62
N LYS A 47 9.85 13.54 20.06
CA LYS A 47 9.80 12.76 18.82
C LYS A 47 9.18 13.56 17.66
N PHE A 48 9.30 14.89 17.70
CA PHE A 48 8.78 15.77 16.64
C PHE A 48 9.29 15.27 15.27
N PRO A 49 8.42 15.09 14.26
CA PRO A 49 7.03 15.60 14.13
C PRO A 49 5.92 14.74 14.76
N TYR A 50 6.24 13.59 15.35
CA TYR A 50 5.25 12.72 16.00
C TYR A 50 4.88 13.20 17.40
N CYS A 51 3.66 12.91 17.83
CA CYS A 51 3.20 13.20 19.18
C CYS A 51 3.64 12.11 20.17
N ASP A 52 4.25 12.52 21.27
CA ASP A 52 4.68 11.68 22.41
C ASP A 52 3.86 11.96 23.68
N ASP A 53 2.68 12.56 23.52
CA ASP A 53 1.75 12.94 24.59
C ASP A 53 2.24 14.03 25.57
N THR A 54 3.35 14.72 25.25
CA THR A 54 3.83 15.91 25.99
C THR A 54 2.79 17.03 26.10
N HIS A 55 1.88 17.14 25.13
CA HIS A 55 0.77 18.10 25.16
C HIS A 55 -0.14 17.94 26.40
N LYS A 56 -0.18 16.76 27.04
CA LYS A 56 -0.99 16.56 28.26
C LYS A 56 -0.53 17.46 29.41
N VAL A 57 0.78 17.65 29.56
CA VAL A 57 1.35 18.55 30.58
C VAL A 57 0.95 20.01 30.30
N MET A 58 0.86 20.39 29.03
CA MET A 58 0.39 21.72 28.63
C MET A 58 -1.11 21.89 28.90
N ASN A 59 -1.90 20.84 28.68
CA ASN A 59 -3.32 20.82 29.03
C ASN A 59 -3.53 20.97 30.55
N GLU A 60 -2.70 20.33 31.37
CA GLU A 60 -2.71 20.51 32.84
C GLU A 60 -2.35 21.94 33.26
N ALA A 61 -1.47 22.61 32.50
CA ALA A 61 -1.13 24.02 32.71
C ALA A 61 -2.20 25.01 32.18
N GLY A 62 -3.28 24.51 31.58
CA GLY A 62 -4.40 25.32 31.07
C GLY A 62 -4.34 25.67 29.58
N ASP A 63 -3.37 25.15 28.83
CA ASP A 63 -3.30 25.34 27.37
C ASP A 63 -4.04 24.20 26.65
N SER A 64 -5.08 24.51 25.88
CA SER A 64 -5.94 23.49 25.25
C SER A 64 -5.36 23.02 23.91
N VAL A 65 -4.31 22.20 23.98
CA VAL A 65 -3.60 21.69 22.80
C VAL A 65 -3.72 20.18 22.64
N GLY A 66 -3.57 19.72 21.40
CA GLY A 66 -3.67 18.29 21.10
C GLY A 66 -3.08 17.94 19.74
N PRO A 67 -2.75 16.66 19.53
CA PRO A 67 -2.16 16.20 18.28
C PRO A 67 -3.18 16.22 17.13
N PHE A 68 -2.67 16.24 15.91
CA PHE A 68 -3.46 15.85 14.75
C PHE A 68 -3.35 14.33 14.57
N VAL A 69 -4.49 13.63 14.47
CA VAL A 69 -4.53 12.17 14.35
C VAL A 69 -4.96 11.79 12.93
N ALA A 70 -4.03 11.21 12.18
CA ALA A 70 -4.31 10.64 10.87
C ALA A 70 -4.64 9.15 11.03
N ILE A 71 -5.73 8.73 10.40
CA ILE A 71 -6.17 7.35 10.37
C ILE A 71 -6.06 6.86 8.93
N ILE A 72 -5.14 5.93 8.68
CA ILE A 72 -4.94 5.32 7.38
C ILE A 72 -5.64 3.96 7.39
N LYS A 73 -6.57 3.79 6.45
CA LYS A 73 -7.29 2.53 6.23
C LYS A 73 -7.05 2.04 4.83
N ASN A 74 -6.84 0.75 4.71
CA ASN A 74 -6.84 0.04 3.45
C ASN A 74 -8.08 -0.84 3.41
N GLU A 75 -9.04 -0.50 2.58
CA GLU A 75 -10.29 -1.23 2.42
C GLU A 75 -10.31 -1.87 1.05
N GLU A 76 -10.79 -3.12 0.96
CA GLU A 76 -11.08 -3.70 -0.35
C GLU A 76 -12.09 -2.78 -1.05
N PRO A 77 -11.96 -2.57 -2.37
CA PRO A 77 -12.97 -1.84 -3.10
C PRO A 77 -14.31 -2.55 -2.91
N THR A 78 -15.16 -2.01 -2.04
CA THR A 78 -16.49 -2.55 -1.81
C THR A 78 -17.25 -2.35 -3.11
N THR A 79 -17.45 -3.46 -3.82
CA THR A 79 -18.31 -3.64 -5.00
C THR A 79 -18.53 -2.37 -5.80
N PHE A 80 -17.72 -2.11 -6.83
CA PHE A 80 -17.85 -1.03 -7.82
C PHE A 80 -18.86 0.04 -7.38
N HIS A 81 -18.40 1.13 -6.75
CA HIS A 81 -19.23 2.32 -6.65
C HIS A 81 -19.67 2.65 -8.08
N LYS A 82 -20.88 2.21 -8.44
CA LYS A 82 -21.52 2.52 -9.69
C LYS A 82 -21.77 4.01 -9.55
N LEU A 83 -20.80 4.81 -9.97
CA LEU A 83 -20.99 6.21 -10.22
C LEU A 83 -22.08 6.24 -11.28
N LYS A 84 -23.34 6.29 -10.81
CA LYS A 84 -24.49 6.65 -11.62
C LYS A 84 -24.21 8.10 -11.99
N LEU A 85 -23.50 8.28 -13.10
CA LEU A 85 -23.52 9.52 -13.83
C LEU A 85 -24.97 9.70 -14.28
N THR A 86 -25.81 10.28 -13.43
CA THR A 86 -27.14 10.75 -13.83
C THR A 86 -26.97 12.07 -14.57
N ASN A 87 -26.16 12.08 -15.62
CA ASN A 87 -26.29 13.11 -16.62
C ASN A 87 -27.46 12.66 -17.49
N LYS A 88 -28.64 13.23 -17.25
CA LYS A 88 -29.71 13.24 -18.26
C LYS A 88 -29.14 13.98 -19.47
N ILE A 89 -28.47 13.25 -20.35
CA ILE A 89 -28.16 13.73 -21.69
C ILE A 89 -29.51 13.83 -22.37
N GLY A 90 -30.00 15.06 -22.50
CA GLY A 90 -31.11 15.36 -23.39
C GLY A 90 -30.77 14.83 -24.78
N ASN A 91 -31.67 14.02 -25.31
CA ASN A 91 -31.92 13.76 -26.73
C ASN A 91 -30.86 14.32 -27.70
N THR A 92 -30.00 13.46 -28.23
CA THR A 92 -29.78 13.31 -29.69
C THR A 92 -29.10 11.97 -29.98
N ASN A 93 -29.45 11.39 -31.12
CA ASN A 93 -29.17 10.02 -31.58
C ASN A 93 -27.75 9.49 -31.28
N THR A 94 -27.67 8.41 -30.49
CA THR A 94 -26.45 7.63 -30.28
C THR A 94 -26.36 6.48 -31.29
N PRO A 95 -25.17 6.13 -31.84
CA PRO A 95 -24.94 4.78 -32.32
C PRO A 95 -24.83 3.86 -31.10
N ASN A 96 -25.66 2.82 -31.07
CA ASN A 96 -25.65 1.79 -30.02
C ASN A 96 -24.33 1.02 -30.02
N PHE A 97 -23.42 1.30 -29.09
CA PHE A 97 -22.27 0.43 -28.85
C PHE A 97 -22.67 -0.67 -27.86
N ASN A 98 -23.08 -1.82 -28.39
CA ASN A 98 -23.46 -2.99 -27.61
C ASN A 98 -22.19 -3.75 -27.18
N ILE A 99 -21.74 -3.57 -25.94
CA ILE A 99 -20.67 -4.38 -25.36
C ILE A 99 -21.28 -5.64 -24.73
N ASN A 100 -21.47 -6.67 -25.55
CA ASN A 100 -21.75 -8.02 -25.08
C ASN A 100 -20.47 -8.66 -24.53
N ASN A 101 -20.03 -8.27 -23.34
CA ASN A 101 -18.98 -9.04 -22.65
C ASN A 101 -19.59 -10.28 -21.98
N LYS A 102 -19.96 -11.25 -22.82
CA LYS A 102 -20.04 -12.67 -22.44
C LYS A 102 -18.85 -13.35 -23.09
N MET A 103 -17.69 -13.29 -22.43
CA MET A 103 -16.53 -14.07 -22.84
C MET A 103 -16.77 -15.52 -22.42
N THR A 104 -17.70 -16.20 -23.10
CA THR A 104 -17.81 -17.66 -23.04
C THR A 104 -16.62 -18.24 -23.78
N PHE A 105 -15.75 -18.93 -23.04
CA PHE A 105 -14.67 -19.74 -23.60
C PHE A 105 -15.31 -20.90 -24.40
N LYS A 106 -15.49 -20.71 -25.71
CA LYS A 106 -16.26 -21.66 -26.54
C LYS A 106 -15.55 -22.98 -26.82
N ASN A 107 -14.27 -23.15 -26.50
CA ASN A 107 -13.52 -24.35 -26.86
C ASN A 107 -12.79 -24.97 -25.66
N ALA A 108 -13.52 -25.69 -24.81
CA ALA A 108 -12.98 -26.48 -23.69
C ALA A 108 -11.85 -27.44 -24.10
N LYS A 109 -11.81 -27.87 -25.38
CA LYS A 109 -10.76 -28.74 -25.93
C LYS A 109 -9.38 -28.08 -26.03
N VAL A 110 -9.32 -26.75 -26.24
CA VAL A 110 -8.04 -26.03 -26.37
C VAL A 110 -7.43 -25.72 -25.00
N ALA A 111 -8.27 -25.42 -24.01
CA ALA A 111 -7.81 -25.23 -22.63
C ALA A 111 -7.24 -26.52 -22.04
N LEU A 112 -7.87 -27.68 -22.30
CA LEU A 112 -7.37 -28.97 -21.85
C LEU A 112 -6.01 -29.31 -22.48
N ALA A 113 -5.83 -29.05 -23.78
CA ALA A 113 -4.57 -29.30 -24.47
C ALA A 113 -3.40 -28.48 -23.90
N ALA A 114 -3.63 -27.19 -23.60
CA ALA A 114 -2.61 -26.32 -23.00
C ALA A 114 -2.20 -26.78 -21.59
N VAL A 115 -3.18 -27.18 -20.76
CA VAL A 115 -2.91 -27.71 -19.41
C VAL A 115 -2.15 -29.03 -19.47
N THR A 116 -2.49 -29.91 -20.41
CA THR A 116 -1.75 -31.18 -20.58
C THR A 116 -0.31 -30.95 -21.07
N ALA A 117 -0.08 -29.99 -21.96
CA ALA A 117 1.25 -29.68 -22.48
C ALA A 117 2.19 -29.08 -21.41
N LEU A 118 1.64 -28.26 -20.52
CA LEU A 118 2.41 -27.70 -19.40
C LEU A 118 2.72 -28.78 -18.34
N ALA A 119 1.77 -29.67 -18.05
CA ALA A 119 1.98 -30.76 -17.12
C ALA A 119 3.04 -31.77 -17.63
N THR A 120 2.98 -32.14 -18.92
CA THR A 120 4.00 -33.03 -19.51
C THR A 120 5.38 -32.37 -19.58
N SER A 121 5.45 -31.08 -19.92
CA SER A 121 6.72 -30.33 -19.92
C SER A 121 7.33 -30.24 -18.52
N PHE A 122 6.51 -30.01 -17.49
CA PHE A 122 6.97 -29.98 -16.10
C PHE A 122 7.43 -31.37 -15.62
N TYR A 123 6.73 -32.43 -16.01
CA TYR A 123 7.11 -33.80 -15.70
C TYR A 123 8.43 -34.21 -16.37
N VAL A 124 8.62 -33.86 -17.65
CA VAL A 124 9.88 -34.09 -18.39
C VAL A 124 11.04 -33.32 -17.76
N TYR A 125 10.82 -32.07 -17.32
CA TYR A 125 11.83 -31.28 -16.61
C TYR A 125 12.21 -31.89 -15.24
N LYS A 126 11.24 -32.45 -14.51
CA LYS A 126 11.49 -33.18 -13.26
C LYS A 126 12.30 -34.47 -13.48
N LEU A 127 12.04 -35.22 -14.55
CA LEU A 127 12.85 -36.39 -14.89
C LEU A 127 14.27 -36.01 -15.34
N SER A 128 14.42 -35.00 -16.20
CA SER A 128 15.74 -34.59 -16.70
C SER A 128 16.64 -34.07 -15.57
N SER A 129 16.11 -33.27 -14.65
CA SER A 129 16.86 -32.79 -13.48
C SER A 129 17.28 -33.92 -12.53
N SER A 130 16.50 -35.00 -12.43
CA SER A 130 16.84 -36.19 -11.63
C SER A 130 17.95 -37.01 -12.29
N ILE A 131 17.92 -37.17 -13.62
CA ILE A 131 18.99 -37.84 -14.38
C ILE A 131 20.30 -37.04 -14.31
N ILE A 132 20.23 -35.72 -14.42
CA ILE A 132 21.42 -34.84 -14.29
C ILE A 132 22.06 -34.99 -12.90
N LYS A 133 21.26 -35.05 -11.83
CA LYS A 133 21.76 -35.30 -10.46
C LYS A 133 22.42 -36.68 -10.33
N TYR A 134 21.82 -37.71 -10.91
CA TYR A 134 22.38 -39.08 -10.89
C TYR A 134 23.73 -39.15 -11.62
N LYS A 135 23.84 -38.54 -12.81
CA LYS A 135 25.07 -38.54 -13.60
C LYS A 135 26.22 -37.82 -12.89
N LYS A 136 25.91 -36.72 -12.17
CA LYS A 136 26.88 -35.99 -11.33
C LYS A 136 27.42 -36.84 -10.16
N GLN A 137 26.56 -37.58 -9.47
CA GLN A 137 27.00 -38.47 -8.38
C GLN A 137 27.87 -39.63 -8.89
N HIS A 138 27.63 -40.13 -10.11
CA HIS A 138 28.43 -41.20 -10.68
C HIS A 138 29.79 -40.71 -11.19
N THR A 139 29.89 -39.49 -11.74
CA THR A 139 31.17 -38.87 -12.11
C THR A 139 32.03 -38.56 -10.88
N ASP A 140 31.41 -38.10 -9.79
CA ASP A 140 32.12 -37.78 -8.55
C ASP A 140 32.61 -39.05 -7.82
N LYS A 141 31.95 -40.21 -8.02
CA LYS A 141 32.43 -41.50 -7.51
C LYS A 141 33.54 -42.11 -8.39
N LEU A 142 33.50 -41.89 -9.70
CA LEU A 142 34.51 -42.43 -10.63
C LEU A 142 35.85 -41.66 -10.54
N SER A 143 35.84 -40.40 -10.11
CA SER A 143 37.05 -39.61 -9.83
C SER A 143 37.72 -39.96 -8.51
N LEU A 144 36.99 -40.55 -7.56
CA LEU A 144 37.51 -41.00 -6.26
C LEU A 144 38.12 -42.41 -6.27
N THR A 145 37.87 -43.22 -7.32
CA THR A 145 38.42 -44.57 -7.49
C THR A 145 39.69 -44.63 -8.34
N ASN A 146 40.13 -43.49 -8.91
CA ASN A 146 41.34 -43.38 -9.73
C ASN A 146 42.47 -42.59 -9.02
N GLN A 147 42.51 -42.65 -7.68
CA GLN A 147 43.59 -42.11 -6.84
C GLN A 147 44.24 -43.23 -6.04
#